data_AF-A0A6A0ADT3-F1
#
_entry.id   AF-A0A6A0ADT3-F1
#
_cell.length_a   1.000
_cell.length_b   1.000
_cell.length_c   1.000
_cell.angle_alpha   90.00
_cell.angle_beta   90.00
_cell.angle_gamma   90.00
#
_symmetry.space_group_name_H-M   'P 1'
#
loop_
_entity.id
_entity.type
_entity.pdbx_description
1 polymer ?
#
loop_
_entity_poly.entity_id
_entity_poly.type
_entity_poly.pdbx_seq_one_letter_code
_entity_poly.pdbx_strand_id
1 'polypeptide(L)'
;MLQVVAVAAVAPPPAPQARSKLEGAARPIFPFTAIVGQEEMKLALILNVIDPKIGGVMIMGDRGTGKTTTIRALADLLPEIKVWLT
;
A
#
# COMPACT_ATOMS: atom_id res chain seq x y z
N MET A 1 -31.47 31.46 -24.34
CA MET A 1 -31.42 32.33 -23.14
C MET A 1 -31.61 31.38 -21.96
N LEU A 2 -30.66 31.10 -21.08
CA LEU A 2 -29.43 31.77 -20.67
C LEU A 2 -28.41 30.67 -20.30
N GLN A 3 -27.13 30.87 -20.66
CA GLN A 3 -26.00 30.15 -20.09
C GLN A 3 -25.72 30.68 -18.68
N VAL A 4 -25.35 29.80 -17.74
CA VAL A 4 -24.50 30.19 -16.61
C VAL A 4 -23.46 29.10 -16.39
N VAL A 5 -22.21 29.51 -16.55
CA VAL A 5 -20.96 28.80 -16.32
C VAL A 5 -20.57 28.98 -14.86
N ALA A 6 -20.14 27.93 -14.15
CA ALA A 6 -19.18 28.05 -13.04
C ALA A 6 -18.60 26.69 -12.57
N VAL A 7 -17.27 26.72 -12.40
CA VAL A 7 -16.38 25.79 -11.68
C VAL A 7 -15.98 24.50 -12.39
N ALA A 8 -14.85 24.58 -13.10
CA ALA A 8 -13.99 23.45 -13.40
C ALA A 8 -13.53 22.79 -12.09
N ALA A 9 -14.17 21.68 -11.71
CA ALA A 9 -13.58 20.75 -10.76
C ALA A 9 -12.44 20.04 -11.49
N VAL A 10 -11.20 20.39 -11.12
CA VAL A 10 -10.01 19.62 -11.46
C VAL A 10 -10.27 18.17 -11.02
N ALA A 11 -10.41 17.28 -11.99
CA ALA A 11 -10.55 15.86 -11.75
C ALA A 11 -9.34 15.38 -10.93
N PRO A 12 -9.53 14.57 -9.87
CA PRO A 12 -8.41 13.92 -9.22
C PRO A 12 -7.61 13.13 -10.27
N PRO A 13 -6.27 13.11 -10.19
CA PRO A 13 -5.43 12.39 -11.14
C PRO A 13 -5.94 10.94 -11.27
N PRO A 14 -5.95 10.39 -12.49
CA PRO A 14 -6.43 9.03 -12.71
C PRO A 14 -5.65 8.09 -11.80
N ALA A 15 -6.38 7.37 -10.95
CA ALA A 15 -5.85 6.23 -10.21
C ALA A 15 -5.01 5.39 -11.19
N PRO A 16 -3.81 4.90 -10.81
CA PRO A 16 -2.97 4.11 -11.70
C PRO A 16 -3.77 2.91 -12.22
N GLN A 17 -4.23 3.01 -13.46
CA GLN A 17 -5.05 1.98 -14.06
C GLN A 17 -4.18 0.75 -14.36
N ALA A 18 -4.76 -0.41 -14.06
CA ALA A 18 -4.65 -1.62 -14.86
C ALA A 18 -3.26 -2.31 -14.96
N ARG A 19 -3.23 -3.54 -14.44
CA ARG A 19 -3.12 -4.71 -15.32
C ARG A 19 -3.95 -5.86 -14.75
N SER A 20 -5.03 -6.19 -15.46
CA SER A 20 -5.64 -7.52 -15.41
C SER A 20 -4.60 -8.54 -15.89
N LYS A 21 -4.06 -9.34 -14.98
CA LYS A 21 -3.46 -10.62 -15.35
C LYS A 21 -4.05 -11.69 -14.46
N LEU A 22 -5.04 -12.40 -15.00
CA LEU A 22 -5.43 -13.72 -14.52
C LEU A 22 -4.28 -14.68 -14.85
N GLU A 23 -3.20 -14.62 -14.07
CA GLU A 23 -2.17 -15.65 -14.04
C GLU A 23 -2.05 -16.10 -12.58
N GLY A 24 -2.76 -17.19 -12.26
CA GLY A 24 -2.55 -17.94 -11.02
C GLY A 24 -3.12 -17.31 -9.74
N ALA A 25 -4.42 -17.01 -9.70
CA ALA A 25 -5.23 -16.79 -8.48
C ALA A 25 -4.46 -16.31 -7.23
N ALA A 26 -3.77 -15.17 -7.32
CA ALA A 26 -3.29 -14.47 -6.14
C ALA A 26 -4.54 -14.05 -5.36
N ARG A 27 -4.70 -14.57 -4.14
CA ARG A 27 -5.79 -14.16 -3.27
C ARG A 27 -5.73 -12.65 -3.13
N PRO A 28 -6.83 -11.89 -3.34
CA PRO A 28 -6.79 -10.44 -3.27
C PRO A 28 -6.31 -10.02 -1.88
N ILE A 29 -5.11 -9.40 -1.83
CA ILE A 29 -4.54 -8.85 -0.61
C ILE A 29 -5.12 -7.44 -0.43
N PHE A 30 -5.45 -7.08 0.81
CA PHE A 30 -5.97 -5.75 1.10
C PHE A 30 -4.86 -4.70 0.88
N PRO A 31 -5.11 -3.61 0.15
CA PRO A 31 -4.05 -2.65 -0.18
C PRO A 31 -3.57 -1.87 1.05
N PHE A 32 -2.26 -1.68 1.17
CA PHE A 32 -1.63 -1.03 2.34
C PHE A 32 -2.14 0.40 2.58
N THR A 33 -2.41 1.13 1.51
CA THR A 33 -2.90 2.51 1.55
C THR A 33 -4.35 2.62 2.03
N ALA A 34 -5.14 1.55 1.94
CA ALA A 34 -6.53 1.55 2.39
C ALA A 34 -6.68 1.26 3.90
N ILE A 35 -5.57 0.94 4.58
CA ILE A 35 -5.57 0.73 6.03
C ILE A 35 -5.67 2.10 6.68
N VAL A 36 -6.69 2.31 7.52
CA VAL A 36 -6.91 3.58 8.23
C VAL A 36 -6.34 3.48 9.65
N GLY A 37 -5.73 4.56 10.14
CA GLY A 37 -5.05 4.56 11.45
C GLY A 37 -3.69 3.86 11.41
N GLN A 38 -3.16 3.55 12.60
CA GLN A 38 -1.90 2.81 12.82
C GLN A 38 -0.67 3.47 12.19
N GLU A 39 -0.60 4.80 12.29
CA GLU A 39 0.43 5.64 11.69
C GLU A 39 1.83 5.23 12.15
N GLU A 40 2.02 4.99 13.45
CA GLU A 40 3.30 4.54 14.02
C GLU A 40 3.73 3.18 13.44
N MET A 41 2.78 2.26 13.27
CA MET A 41 3.06 0.93 12.73
C MET A 41 3.46 1.01 11.26
N LYS A 42 2.75 1.82 10.46
CA LYS A 42 3.08 2.04 9.04
C LYS A 42 4.44 2.69 8.89
N LEU A 43 4.72 3.72 9.71
CA LEU A 43 5.99 4.42 9.69
C LEU A 43 7.15 3.46 10.00
N ALA A 44 7.04 2.68 11.07
CA ALA A 44 8.08 1.72 11.44
C ALA A 44 8.34 0.70 10.33
N LEU A 45 7.29 0.19 9.70
CA LEU A 45 7.41 -0.74 8.58
C LEU A 45 8.06 -0.09 7.34
N ILE A 46 7.68 1.14 7.00
CA ILE A 46 8.29 1.88 5.89
C ILE A 46 9.77 2.16 6.16
N LEU A 47 10.12 2.57 7.39
CA LEU A 47 11.50 2.81 7.79
C LEU A 47 12.35 1.53 7.68
N ASN A 48 11.78 0.38 8.06
CA ASN A 48 12.46 -0.90 7.90
C ASN A 48 12.66 -1.30 6.42
N VAL A 49 11.74 -0.92 5.54
CA VAL A 49 11.89 -1.10 4.09
C VAL A 49 12.99 -0.20 3.51
N ILE A 50 13.14 1.03 4.03
CA ILE A 50 14.17 1.97 3.58
C ILE A 50 15.56 1.52 4.06
N ASP A 51 15.70 1.16 5.34
CA ASP A 51 16.96 0.71 5.91
C ASP A 51 16.78 -0.60 6.70
N PRO A 52 17.17 -1.76 6.12
CA PRO A 52 17.08 -3.04 6.82
C PRO A 52 18.08 -3.17 7.99
N LYS A 53 19.05 -2.26 8.13
CA LYS A 53 20.03 -2.28 9.25
C LYS A 53 19.40 -1.95 10.61
N ILE A 54 18.17 -1.44 10.62
CA ILE A 54 17.42 -1.11 11.85
C ILE A 54 17.10 -2.36 12.68
N GLY A 55 17.14 -3.57 12.10
CA GLY A 55 17.06 -4.82 12.87
C GLY A 55 15.65 -5.38 13.07
N GLY A 56 14.66 -4.88 12.33
CA GLY A 56 13.26 -5.35 12.36
C GLY A 56 12.36 -4.52 13.27
N VAL A 57 11.05 -4.75 13.17
CA VAL A 57 10.03 -4.01 13.93
C VAL A 57 9.18 -4.98 14.74
N MET A 58 9.09 -4.76 16.05
CA MET A 58 8.19 -5.52 16.92
C MET A 58 6.90 -4.75 17.14
N ILE A 59 5.78 -5.30 16.65
CA ILE A 59 4.46 -4.67 16.74
C ILE A 59 3.62 -5.39 17.78
N MET A 60 3.31 -4.70 18.89
CA MET A 60 2.45 -5.21 19.95
C MET A 60 1.01 -4.69 19.83
N GLY A 61 0.06 -5.41 20.41
CA GLY A 61 -1.32 -4.96 20.64
C GLY A 61 -2.36 -6.06 20.43
N ASP A 62 -3.63 -5.68 20.51
CA ASP A 62 -4.73 -6.62 20.67
C ASP A 62 -5.01 -7.51 19.44
N ARG A 63 -5.71 -8.61 19.69
CA ARG A 63 -6.21 -9.47 18.60
C ARG A 63 -7.25 -8.71 17.79
N GLY A 64 -7.21 -8.88 16.47
CA GLY A 64 -8.17 -8.25 15.57
C GLY A 64 -7.77 -6.86 15.06
N THR A 65 -6.62 -6.30 15.47
CA THR A 65 -6.16 -5.00 14.95
C THR A 65 -5.51 -5.08 13.55
N GLY A 66 -5.55 -6.22 12.86
CA GLY A 66 -5.06 -6.33 11.49
C GLY A 66 -3.53 -6.25 11.28
N LYS A 67 -2.71 -6.43 12.33
CA LYS A 67 -1.23 -6.34 12.26
C LYS A 67 -0.63 -7.18 11.12
N THR A 68 -1.06 -8.44 11.04
CA THR A 68 -0.63 -9.39 9.99
C THR A 68 -1.20 -9.06 8.62
N THR A 69 -2.37 -8.43 8.55
CA THR A 69 -2.95 -7.95 7.30
C THR A 69 -2.10 -6.81 6.73
N THR A 70 -1.69 -5.85 7.56
CA THR A 70 -0.84 -4.73 7.15
C THR A 70 0.53 -5.17 6.66
N ILE A 71 1.16 -6.14 7.33
CA ILE A 71 2.45 -6.69 6.90
C ILE A 71 2.33 -7.36 5.53
N ARG A 72 1.27 -8.15 5.30
CA ARG A 72 1.01 -8.79 4.00
C ARG A 72 0.72 -7.78 2.90
N ALA A 73 -0.05 -6.75 3.21
CA ALA A 73 -0.34 -5.64 2.31
C ALA A 73 0.94 -4.90 1.89
N LEU A 74 1.88 -4.72 2.82
CA LEU A 74 3.17 -4.11 2.51
C LEU A 74 4.05 -5.02 1.67
N ALA A 75 4.12 -6.32 2.00
CA ALA A 75 4.89 -7.31 1.24
C ALA A 75 4.43 -7.39 -0.23
N ASP A 76 3.13 -7.28 -0.48
CA ASP A 76 2.54 -7.25 -1.82
C ASP A 76 2.86 -5.94 -2.59
N LEU A 77 3.10 -4.85 -1.86
CA LEU A 77 3.46 -3.56 -2.44
C LEU A 77 4.94 -3.49 -2.88
N LEU A 78 5.81 -4.27 -2.23
CA LEU A 78 7.24 -4.29 -2.51
C LEU A 78 7.51 -4.95 -3.88
N PRO A 79 8.37 -4.35 -4.74
CA PRO A 79 8.73 -4.96 -6.01
C PRO A 79 9.55 -6.23 -5.78
N GLU A 80 9.35 -7.23 -6.64
CA GLU A 80 10.18 -8.44 -6.65
C GLU A 80 11.66 -8.07 -6.83
N ILE A 81 12.49 -8.48 -5.87
CA ILE A 81 13.93 -8.21 -5.91
C ILE A 81 14.54 -9.09 -7.00
N LYS A 82 14.93 -8.48 -8.12
CA LYS A 82 15.79 -9.12 -9.11
C LYS A 82 17.19 -9.26 -8.51
N VAL A 83 17.51 -10.44 -8.00
CA VAL A 83 18.91 -10.80 -7.72
C VAL A 83 19.66 -10.84 -9.06
N TRP A 84 20.42 -9.80 -9.35
CA TRP A 84 21.36 -9.81 -10.45
C TRP A 84 22.52 -10.73 -10.02
N LEU A 85 22.49 -11.98 -10.47
CA LEU A 85 23.63 -12.88 -10.39
C LEU A 85 24.76 -12.30 -11.25
N THR A 86 25.67 -11.59 -10.60
CA THR A 86 27.03 -11.27 -11.04
C THR A 86 27.95 -11.58 -9.86
#